data_AF-A0A6L9VX45-F1
#
_entry.id   AF-A0A6L9VX45-F1
#
_cell.length_a   1.000
_cell.length_b   1.000
_cell.length_c   1.000
_cell.angle_alpha   90.00
_cell.angle_beta   90.00
_cell.angle_gamma   90.00
#
_symmetry.space_group_name_H-M   'P 1'
#
loop_
_entity.id
_entity.type
_entity.pdbx_description
1 polymer ?
#
loop_
_entity_poly.entity_id
_entity_poly.type
_entity_poly.pdbx_seq_one_letter_code
_entity_poly.pdbx_strand_id
1 'polypeptide(L)'
;MTAAEATTGRVAGIWIYPVKSLGGTPLDRVQLGPAGPEGDRAWTVVDAGSGEVLRGKHAPGLAGLTPTGDPVSDERTVTGALGRPVRIEPAPGGSAADAAAVHLVSRQAIDRAELGDVPEGCSADDPRANVLLDLPDDDERTWVGRTVRIGDAELHVTRTPKHCLGVYAEVRRPGGIAVGDAVLL
;
A
#
# COMPACT_ATOMS: atom_id res chain seq x y z
N MET A 1 -29.79 -4.05 16.85
CA MET A 1 -30.10 -3.35 15.59
C MET A 1 -28.77 -3.07 14.92
N THR A 2 -28.38 -3.86 13.92
CA THR A 2 -27.23 -3.53 13.06
C THR A 2 -27.63 -2.32 12.24
N ALA A 3 -26.83 -1.25 12.29
CA ALA A 3 -26.98 -0.14 11.35
C ALA A 3 -26.93 -0.72 9.93
N ALA A 4 -27.79 -0.23 9.03
CA ALA A 4 -27.68 -0.59 7.63
C ALA A 4 -26.35 -0.02 7.11
N GLU A 5 -25.45 -0.91 6.66
CA GLU A 5 -24.19 -0.51 6.04
C GLU A 5 -24.49 0.37 4.82
N ALA A 6 -23.96 1.58 4.79
CA ALA A 6 -24.18 2.51 3.69
C ALA A 6 -23.03 2.39 2.68
N THR A 7 -23.35 2.33 1.39
CA THR A 7 -22.32 2.43 0.36
C THR A 7 -21.76 3.85 0.34
N THR A 8 -20.48 3.97 0.65
CA THR A 8 -19.74 5.25 0.67
C THR A 8 -18.93 5.48 -0.62
N GLY A 9 -18.65 4.41 -1.37
CA GLY A 9 -18.00 4.51 -2.67
C GLY A 9 -17.55 3.16 -3.23
N ARG A 10 -16.47 3.15 -4.02
CA ARG A 10 -15.94 1.94 -4.68
C ARG A 10 -14.42 1.87 -4.71
N VAL A 11 -13.88 0.67 -4.89
CA VAL A 11 -12.46 0.46 -5.19
C VAL A 11 -12.17 0.90 -6.63
N ALA A 12 -11.28 1.87 -6.78
CA ALA A 12 -10.85 2.41 -8.07
C ALA A 12 -9.54 1.80 -8.59
N GLY A 13 -8.74 1.19 -7.72
CA GLY A 13 -7.50 0.52 -8.09
C GLY A 13 -6.85 -0.20 -6.91
N ILE A 14 -6.02 -1.20 -7.20
CA ILE A 14 -5.29 -1.99 -6.20
C ILE A 14 -3.82 -2.10 -6.62
N TRP A 15 -2.92 -1.94 -5.65
CA TRP A 15 -1.49 -2.13 -5.84
C TRP A 15 -0.88 -2.95 -4.71
N ILE A 16 0.13 -3.74 -5.07
CA ILE A 16 1.08 -4.32 -4.13
C ILE A 16 2.50 -3.84 -4.44
N TYR A 17 3.37 -3.86 -3.45
CA TYR A 17 4.77 -3.48 -3.52
C TYR A 17 5.63 -4.65 -3.02
N PRO A 18 5.84 -5.70 -3.83
CA PRO A 18 6.45 -6.95 -3.38
C PRO A 18 7.81 -6.78 -2.68
N VAL A 19 8.61 -5.84 -3.18
CA VAL A 19 9.91 -5.48 -2.61
C VAL A 19 9.87 -4.03 -2.12
N LYS A 20 10.28 -3.80 -0.86
CA LYS A 20 10.35 -2.45 -0.28
C LYS A 20 11.25 -1.54 -1.13
N SER A 21 10.82 -0.29 -1.29
CA SER A 21 11.44 0.75 -2.13
C SER A 21 11.35 0.57 -3.65
N LEU A 22 10.94 -0.59 -4.19
CA LEU A 22 10.70 -0.77 -5.63
C LEU A 22 9.33 -0.23 -6.05
N GLY A 23 9.05 -0.16 -7.35
CA GLY A 23 7.76 0.25 -7.91
C GLY A 23 6.60 -0.66 -7.52
N GLY A 24 5.38 -0.14 -7.64
CA GLY A 24 4.15 -0.89 -7.38
C GLY A 24 3.72 -1.75 -8.56
N THR A 25 3.05 -2.86 -8.28
CA THR A 25 2.40 -3.73 -9.27
C THR A 25 0.89 -3.53 -9.17
N PRO A 26 0.22 -3.02 -10.22
CA PRO A 26 -1.24 -2.89 -10.24
C PRO A 26 -1.89 -4.26 -10.36
N LEU A 27 -3.02 -4.46 -9.68
CA LEU A 27 -3.82 -5.69 -9.71
C LEU A 27 -5.30 -5.36 -9.88
N ASP A 28 -6.05 -6.26 -10.52
CA ASP A 28 -7.52 -6.17 -10.59
C ASP A 28 -8.20 -6.81 -9.36
N ARG A 29 -7.50 -7.72 -8.67
CA ARG A 29 -7.96 -8.45 -7.48
C ARG A 29 -6.77 -8.85 -6.62
N VAL A 30 -6.95 -8.84 -5.31
CA VAL A 30 -5.97 -9.38 -4.35
C VAL A 30 -6.66 -10.02 -3.15
N GLN A 31 -5.98 -10.97 -2.52
CA GLN A 31 -6.39 -11.52 -1.24
C GLN A 31 -5.77 -10.71 -0.10
N LEU A 32 -6.59 -10.27 0.85
CA LEU A 32 -6.11 -9.65 2.09
C LEU A 32 -5.96 -10.73 3.17
N GLY A 33 -4.73 -10.95 3.62
CA GLY A 33 -4.41 -11.72 4.82
C GLY A 33 -4.34 -10.82 6.07
N PRO A 34 -4.07 -11.38 7.27
CA PRO A 34 -3.99 -10.60 8.50
C PRO A 34 -2.98 -9.45 8.48
N ALA A 35 -1.91 -9.59 7.69
CA ALA A 35 -0.84 -8.61 7.56
C ALA A 35 -0.99 -7.66 6.36
N GLY A 36 -2.11 -7.75 5.62
CA GLY A 36 -2.34 -6.95 4.41
C GLY A 36 -2.50 -7.77 3.13
N PRO A 37 -2.38 -7.14 1.95
CA PRO A 37 -2.45 -7.84 0.67
C PRO A 37 -1.36 -8.91 0.54
N GLU A 38 -1.72 -10.07 0.03
CA GLU A 38 -0.76 -11.15 -0.22
C GLU A 38 0.36 -10.70 -1.17
N GLY A 39 1.60 -11.06 -0.81
CA GLY A 39 2.78 -10.67 -1.56
C GLY A 39 3.25 -9.23 -1.36
N ASP A 40 2.50 -8.38 -0.64
CA ASP A 40 2.90 -7.00 -0.40
C ASP A 40 4.06 -6.90 0.60
N ARG A 41 5.08 -6.08 0.28
CA ARG A 41 6.22 -5.72 1.13
C ARG A 41 6.95 -6.91 1.79
N ALA A 42 6.90 -8.08 1.17
CA ALA A 42 7.47 -9.32 1.69
C ALA A 42 9.01 -9.30 1.68
N TRP A 43 9.61 -8.50 0.80
CA TRP A 43 11.04 -8.50 0.57
C TRP A 43 11.68 -7.12 0.74
N THR A 44 13.00 -7.09 0.93
CA THR A 44 13.81 -5.87 0.93
C THR A 44 15.09 -6.07 0.13
N VAL A 45 15.61 -4.98 -0.43
CA VAL A 45 16.92 -4.97 -1.09
C VAL A 45 18.01 -4.75 -0.05
N VAL A 46 19.05 -5.59 -0.08
CA VAL A 46 20.24 -5.50 0.78
C VAL A 46 21.48 -5.38 -0.09
N ASP A 47 22.36 -4.42 0.22
CA ASP A 47 23.67 -4.34 -0.45
C ASP A 47 24.51 -5.58 -0.12
N ALA A 48 25.03 -6.26 -1.14
CA ALA A 48 25.70 -7.53 -0.89
C ALA A 48 27.05 -7.36 -0.18
N GLY A 49 27.72 -6.22 -0.35
CA GLY A 49 29.04 -5.93 0.21
C GLY A 49 28.97 -5.39 1.64
N SER A 50 28.10 -4.41 1.91
CA SER A 50 27.94 -3.83 3.24
C SER A 50 26.94 -4.56 4.14
N GLY A 51 26.00 -5.30 3.55
CA GLY A 51 24.89 -5.91 4.28
C GLY A 51 23.81 -4.91 4.71
N GLU A 52 23.87 -3.67 4.25
CA GLU A 52 22.90 -2.63 4.61
C GLU A 52 21.62 -2.73 3.76
N VAL A 53 20.47 -2.48 4.39
CA VAL A 53 19.19 -2.34 3.68
C VAL A 53 19.20 -1.09 2.81
N LEU A 54 19.00 -1.27 1.50
CA LEU A 54 18.89 -0.17 0.56
C LEU A 54 17.48 0.41 0.58
N ARG A 55 17.40 1.71 0.91
CA ARG A 55 16.17 2.50 0.92
C ARG A 55 16.13 3.40 -0.30
N GLY A 56 14.94 3.72 -0.81
CA GLY A 56 14.77 4.60 -1.98
C GLY A 56 15.56 5.92 -1.88
N LYS A 57 15.63 6.54 -0.69
CA LYS A 57 16.43 7.76 -0.46
C LYS A 57 17.95 7.62 -0.74
N HIS A 58 18.50 6.42 -0.64
CA HIS A 58 19.92 6.15 -0.89
C HIS A 58 20.16 5.46 -2.25
N ALA A 59 19.08 5.11 -2.95
CA ALA A 59 19.12 4.45 -4.25
C ALA A 59 17.84 4.80 -5.04
N PRO A 60 17.72 6.04 -5.55
CA PRO A 60 16.47 6.54 -6.14
C PRO A 60 16.01 5.74 -7.38
N GLY A 61 16.95 5.11 -8.09
CA GLY A 61 16.63 4.23 -9.22
C GLY A 61 15.78 3.01 -8.86
N LEU A 62 15.67 2.64 -7.58
CA LEU A 62 14.85 1.51 -7.14
C LEU A 62 13.36 1.72 -7.44
N ALA A 63 12.84 2.94 -7.25
CA ALA A 63 11.41 3.21 -7.40
C ALA A 63 10.90 3.02 -8.83
N GLY A 64 11.79 3.13 -9.83
CA GLY A 64 11.46 2.90 -11.24
C GLY A 64 11.47 1.44 -11.67
N LEU A 65 11.88 0.51 -10.79
CA LEU A 65 11.92 -0.92 -11.12
C LEU A 65 10.57 -1.57 -10.83
N THR A 66 10.11 -2.42 -11.76
CA THR A 66 8.91 -3.23 -11.58
C THR A 66 9.30 -4.59 -10.99
N PRO A 67 8.98 -4.87 -9.72
CA PRO A 67 9.26 -6.15 -9.11
C PRO A 67 8.31 -7.24 -9.63
N THR A 68 8.79 -8.47 -9.66
CA THR A 68 8.00 -9.68 -9.93
C THR A 68 7.48 -10.33 -8.66
N GLY A 69 8.11 -10.05 -7.51
CA GLY A 69 7.85 -10.73 -6.24
C GLY A 69 8.62 -12.05 -6.08
N ASP A 70 9.29 -12.52 -7.13
CA ASP A 70 10.24 -13.62 -7.06
C ASP A 70 11.63 -13.09 -6.67
N PRO A 71 12.21 -13.51 -5.52
CA PRO A 71 13.44 -12.92 -5.02
C PRO A 71 14.64 -13.14 -5.95
N VAL A 72 14.70 -14.25 -6.69
CA VAL A 72 15.82 -14.55 -7.59
C VAL A 72 15.78 -13.67 -8.84
N SER A 73 14.61 -13.51 -9.44
CA SER A 73 14.37 -12.64 -10.58
C SER A 73 14.59 -11.16 -10.22
N ASP A 74 14.04 -10.74 -9.08
CA ASP A 74 14.16 -9.36 -8.61
C ASP A 74 15.60 -9.03 -8.24
N GLU A 75 16.37 -9.95 -7.64
CA GLU A 75 17.79 -9.76 -7.34
C GLU A 75 18.61 -9.48 -8.61
N ARG A 76 18.38 -10.25 -9.68
CA ARG A 76 19.05 -10.07 -10.96
C ARG A 76 18.72 -8.70 -11.57
N THR A 77 17.44 -8.34 -11.54
CA THR A 77 16.93 -7.06 -12.09
C THR A 77 17.54 -5.88 -11.35
N VAL A 78 17.50 -5.90 -10.02
CA VAL A 78 18.04 -4.82 -9.19
C VAL A 78 19.55 -4.73 -9.30
N THR A 79 20.27 -5.86 -9.32
CA THR A 79 21.73 -5.88 -9.53
C THR A 79 22.11 -5.24 -10.86
N GLY A 80 21.42 -5.62 -11.95
CA GLY A 80 21.65 -5.05 -13.27
C GLY A 80 21.38 -3.54 -13.32
N ALA A 81 20.29 -3.09 -12.69
CA ALA A 81 19.90 -1.69 -12.67
C ALA A 81 20.83 -0.81 -11.82
N LEU A 82 21.31 -1.30 -10.67
CA LEU A 82 22.18 -0.54 -9.78
C LEU A 82 23.67 -0.63 -10.15
N GLY A 83 24.06 -1.59 -11.00
CA GLY A 83 25.46 -1.83 -11.36
C GLY A 83 26.32 -2.33 -10.20
N ARG A 84 25.70 -2.83 -9.13
CA ARG A 84 26.39 -3.43 -7.97
C ARG A 84 25.63 -4.65 -7.45
N PRO A 85 26.32 -5.65 -6.88
CA PRO A 85 25.66 -6.83 -6.33
C PRO A 85 24.73 -6.47 -5.16
N VAL A 86 23.51 -7.01 -5.18
CA VAL A 86 22.55 -6.93 -4.08
C VAL A 86 22.01 -8.31 -3.73
N ARG A 87 21.28 -8.40 -2.62
CA ARG A 87 20.45 -9.55 -2.26
C ARG A 87 19.00 -9.12 -2.06
N ILE A 88 18.05 -10.00 -2.39
CA ILE A 88 16.65 -9.85 -2.02
C ILE A 88 16.37 -10.75 -0.82
N GLU A 89 16.12 -10.13 0.33
CA GLU A 89 15.95 -10.83 1.61
C GLU A 89 14.55 -10.60 2.18
N PRO A 90 14.02 -11.53 3.01
CA PRO A 90 12.75 -11.30 3.71
C PRO A 90 12.79 -9.97 4.46
N ALA A 91 11.72 -9.18 4.31
CA ALA A 91 11.66 -7.90 4.96
C ALA A 91 11.64 -8.07 6.50
N PRO A 92 12.52 -7.38 7.25
CA PRO A 92 12.52 -7.44 8.70
C PRO A 92 11.14 -7.04 9.26
N GLY A 93 10.61 -7.84 10.18
CA GLY A 93 9.27 -7.65 10.78
C GLY A 93 8.09 -8.03 9.87
N GLY A 94 8.34 -8.55 8.66
CA GLY A 94 7.31 -8.94 7.71
C GLY A 94 6.64 -7.78 6.97
N SER A 95 5.57 -8.10 6.23
CA SER A 95 4.83 -7.16 5.37
C SER A 95 4.29 -5.93 6.10
N ALA A 96 3.89 -6.08 7.37
CA ALA A 96 3.32 -5.02 8.20
C ALA A 96 4.33 -4.28 9.11
N ALA A 97 5.63 -4.54 8.98
CA ALA A 97 6.62 -3.99 9.93
C ALA A 97 6.70 -2.45 9.93
N ASP A 98 6.51 -1.84 8.77
CA ASP A 98 6.74 -0.41 8.53
C ASP A 98 5.45 0.38 8.21
N ALA A 99 4.30 -0.31 8.13
CA ALA A 99 3.00 0.24 7.74
C ALA A 99 1.85 -0.46 8.48
N ALA A 100 0.64 0.09 8.45
CA ALA A 100 -0.53 -0.71 8.81
C ALA A 100 -0.77 -1.79 7.74
N ALA A 101 -1.57 -2.81 8.07
CA ALA A 101 -1.85 -3.92 7.14
C ALA A 101 -2.38 -3.44 5.78
N VAL A 102 -3.18 -2.37 5.74
CA VAL A 102 -3.71 -1.81 4.49
C VAL A 102 -3.63 -0.28 4.51
N HIS A 103 -3.09 0.31 3.46
CA HIS A 103 -3.14 1.76 3.22
C HIS A 103 -4.21 2.08 2.16
N LEU A 104 -5.20 2.88 2.56
CA LEU A 104 -6.32 3.33 1.75
C LEU A 104 -6.15 4.81 1.43
N VAL A 105 -6.32 5.19 0.18
CA VAL A 105 -6.32 6.59 -0.28
C VAL A 105 -7.49 6.78 -1.23
N SER A 106 -8.23 7.89 -1.12
CA SER A 106 -9.25 8.23 -2.11
C SER A 106 -8.71 9.14 -3.22
N ARG A 107 -9.36 9.11 -4.39
CA ARG A 107 -9.15 10.12 -5.44
C ARG A 107 -9.38 11.52 -4.89
N GLN A 108 -10.39 11.68 -4.04
CA GLN A 108 -10.72 12.95 -3.41
C GLN A 108 -9.61 13.45 -2.48
N ALA A 109 -8.83 12.58 -1.84
CA ALA A 109 -7.64 12.99 -1.11
C ALA A 109 -6.51 13.46 -2.03
N ILE A 110 -6.35 12.85 -3.20
CA ILE A 110 -5.39 13.29 -4.23
C ILE A 110 -5.83 14.65 -4.80
N ASP A 111 -7.09 14.81 -5.17
CA ASP A 111 -7.63 16.08 -5.70
C ASP A 111 -7.46 17.22 -4.67
N ARG A 112 -7.73 16.95 -3.38
CA ARG A 112 -7.50 17.91 -2.30
C ARG A 112 -6.02 18.27 -2.16
N ALA A 113 -5.13 17.29 -2.30
CA ALA A 113 -3.69 17.48 -2.25
C ALA A 113 -3.17 18.36 -3.41
N GLU A 114 -3.69 18.17 -4.63
CA GLU A 114 -3.38 19.04 -5.78
C GLU A 114 -3.82 20.49 -5.55
N LEU A 115 -4.88 20.70 -4.75
CA LEU A 115 -5.36 22.02 -4.34
C LEU A 115 -4.62 22.59 -3.10
N GLY A 116 -3.61 21.89 -2.58
CA GLY A 116 -2.76 22.35 -1.48
C GLY A 116 -3.10 21.82 -0.09
N ASP A 117 -4.12 20.96 0.07
CA ASP A 117 -4.42 20.26 1.32
C ASP A 117 -3.53 19.00 1.45
N VAL A 118 -2.22 19.22 1.57
CA VAL A 118 -1.19 18.17 1.64
C VAL A 118 -0.65 18.08 3.08
N PRO A 119 -0.60 16.88 3.69
CA PRO A 119 0.06 16.70 4.97
C PRO A 119 1.54 17.12 4.91
N GLU A 120 2.05 17.68 6.00
CA GLU A 120 3.44 18.14 6.06
C GLU A 120 4.43 16.99 5.75
N GLY A 121 5.31 17.21 4.77
CA GLY A 121 6.30 16.21 4.33
C GLY A 121 5.71 15.07 3.48
N CYS A 122 4.44 15.13 3.10
CA CYS A 122 3.85 14.20 2.13
C CYS A 122 4.26 14.58 0.71
N SER A 123 4.89 13.64 0.01
CA SER A 123 5.04 13.70 -1.45
C SER A 123 3.71 13.25 -2.05
N ALA A 124 2.76 14.18 -2.20
CA ALA A 124 1.42 13.89 -2.74
C ALA A 124 1.43 13.22 -4.13
N ASP A 125 2.56 13.29 -4.84
CA ASP A 125 2.74 12.81 -6.20
C ASP A 125 2.67 11.28 -6.38
N ASP A 126 2.92 10.48 -5.33
CA ASP A 126 2.85 9.01 -5.39
C ASP A 126 2.57 8.39 -4.02
N PRO A 127 1.32 8.50 -3.51
CA PRO A 127 0.94 7.80 -2.29
C PRO A 127 1.00 6.29 -2.57
N ARG A 128 1.97 5.60 -1.96
CA ARG A 128 2.20 4.15 -2.12
C ARG A 128 1.14 3.30 -1.40
N ALA A 129 -0.13 3.59 -1.68
CA ALA A 129 -1.30 2.98 -1.12
C ALA A 129 -1.57 1.61 -1.73
N ASN A 130 -2.19 0.73 -0.95
CA ASN A 130 -2.60 -0.58 -1.44
C ASN A 130 -3.92 -0.50 -2.20
N VAL A 131 -4.81 0.39 -1.78
CA VAL A 131 -6.15 0.52 -2.37
C VAL A 131 -6.44 1.99 -2.63
N LEU A 132 -6.76 2.29 -3.88
CA LEU A 132 -7.33 3.58 -4.28
C LEU A 132 -8.85 3.46 -4.27
N LEU A 133 -9.51 4.44 -3.65
CA LEU A 133 -10.95 4.51 -3.52
C LEU A 133 -11.50 5.67 -4.37
N ASP A 134 -12.74 5.54 -4.83
CA ASP A 134 -13.54 6.63 -5.35
C ASP A 134 -14.71 6.88 -4.40
N LEU A 135 -14.67 8.02 -3.69
CA LEU A 135 -15.56 8.41 -2.61
C LEU A 135 -16.19 9.78 -2.93
N PRO A 136 -17.13 9.88 -3.88
CA PRO A 136 -17.66 11.17 -4.34
C PRO A 136 -18.36 11.97 -3.24
N ASP A 137 -18.96 11.28 -2.27
CA ASP A 137 -19.80 11.88 -1.23
C ASP A 137 -19.28 11.62 0.20
N ASP A 138 -18.02 11.17 0.36
CA ASP A 138 -17.43 10.87 1.67
C ASP A 138 -15.93 11.24 1.73
N ASP A 139 -15.37 11.21 2.94
CA ASP A 139 -13.97 11.48 3.22
C ASP A 139 -13.43 10.40 4.16
N GLU A 140 -12.45 9.64 3.67
CA GLU A 140 -11.87 8.51 4.40
C GLU A 140 -11.24 8.92 5.73
N ARG A 141 -10.85 10.20 5.88
CA ARG A 141 -10.29 10.74 7.14
C ARG A 141 -11.29 10.66 8.29
N THR A 142 -12.59 10.63 7.99
CA THR A 142 -13.66 10.53 8.99
C THR A 142 -13.87 9.10 9.50
N TRP A 143 -13.23 8.11 8.87
CA TRP A 143 -13.43 6.69 9.18
C TRP A 143 -12.56 6.18 10.33
N VAL A 144 -11.65 6.97 10.88
CA VAL A 144 -10.80 6.54 12.01
C VAL A 144 -11.66 6.02 13.16
N GLY A 145 -11.38 4.79 13.60
CA GLY A 145 -12.14 4.06 14.61
C GLY A 145 -13.34 3.29 14.08
N ARG A 146 -13.65 3.37 12.78
CA ARG A 146 -14.76 2.65 12.14
C ARG A 146 -14.28 1.38 11.43
N THR A 147 -15.25 0.54 11.10
CA THR A 147 -15.04 -0.67 10.31
C THR A 147 -15.56 -0.43 8.90
N VAL A 148 -14.77 -0.78 7.91
CA VAL A 148 -15.09 -0.69 6.48
C VAL A 148 -15.11 -2.10 5.92
N ARG A 149 -16.06 -2.39 5.05
CA ARG A 149 -16.09 -3.65 4.28
C ARG A 149 -15.85 -3.37 2.82
N ILE A 150 -15.03 -4.22 2.21
CA ILE A 150 -14.70 -4.20 0.79
C ILE A 150 -14.64 -5.65 0.34
N GLY A 151 -15.42 -6.03 -0.67
CA GLY A 151 -15.52 -7.43 -1.09
C GLY A 151 -15.87 -8.35 0.09
N ASP A 152 -15.04 -9.38 0.30
CA ASP A 152 -15.18 -10.33 1.42
C ASP A 152 -14.41 -9.88 2.69
N ALA A 153 -13.61 -8.82 2.59
CA ALA A 153 -12.74 -8.36 3.67
C ALA A 153 -13.43 -7.35 4.59
N GLU A 154 -13.04 -7.37 5.86
CA GLU A 154 -13.43 -6.37 6.85
C GLU A 154 -12.18 -5.71 7.42
N LEU A 155 -12.12 -4.39 7.34
CA LEU A 155 -10.99 -3.56 7.70
C LEU A 155 -11.39 -2.62 8.83
N HIS A 156 -10.54 -2.46 9.84
CA HIS A 156 -10.72 -1.46 10.88
C HIS A 156 -9.75 -0.31 10.67
N VAL A 157 -10.27 0.88 10.41
CA VAL A 157 -9.44 2.07 10.16
C VAL A 157 -8.90 2.58 11.49
N THR A 158 -7.57 2.64 11.62
CA THR A 158 -6.92 2.90 12.90
C THR A 158 -6.41 4.33 13.04
N ARG A 159 -5.91 4.94 11.96
CA ARG A 159 -5.25 6.26 12.01
C ARG A 159 -5.07 6.86 10.62
N THR A 160 -4.77 8.15 10.58
CA THR A 160 -4.23 8.83 9.39
C THR A 160 -2.70 8.77 9.39
N PRO A 161 -2.03 8.66 8.23
CA PRO A 161 -0.57 8.74 8.14
C PRO A 161 -0.06 10.15 8.49
N LYS A 162 1.18 10.23 9.01
CA LYS A 162 1.82 11.54 9.31
C LYS A 162 2.37 12.25 8.07
N HIS A 163 2.85 11.49 7.09
CA HIS A 163 3.55 12.00 5.90
C HIS A 163 3.01 11.36 4.61
N CYS A 164 1.72 11.00 4.59
CA CYS A 164 1.06 10.44 3.42
C CYS A 164 -0.44 10.76 3.46
N LEU A 165 -1.11 10.63 2.31
CA LEU A 165 -2.55 10.82 2.16
C LEU A 165 -3.35 9.64 2.73
N GLY A 166 -4.65 9.84 2.91
CA GLY A 166 -5.62 8.79 3.24
C GLY A 166 -5.54 8.25 4.67
N VAL A 167 -5.80 6.95 4.83
CA VAL A 167 -5.91 6.27 6.13
C VAL A 167 -5.27 4.89 6.15
N TYR A 168 -4.88 4.47 7.35
CA TYR A 168 -4.33 3.15 7.63
C TYR A 168 -5.37 2.26 8.30
N ALA A 169 -5.48 1.02 7.85
CA ALA A 169 -6.42 0.05 8.36
C ALA A 169 -5.75 -1.30 8.69
N GLU A 170 -6.33 -2.01 9.66
CA GLU A 170 -5.96 -3.37 10.03
C GLU A 170 -7.03 -4.35 9.54
N VAL A 171 -6.61 -5.55 9.11
CA VAL A 171 -7.55 -6.56 8.63
C VAL A 171 -8.22 -7.25 9.83
N ARG A 172 -9.55 -7.08 9.97
CA ARG A 172 -10.38 -7.78 10.96
C ARG A 172 -10.86 -9.13 10.44
N ARG A 173 -11.23 -9.19 9.16
CA ARG A 173 -11.60 -10.42 8.46
C ARG A 173 -10.83 -10.49 7.14
N PRO A 174 -9.93 -11.46 6.98
CA PRO A 174 -9.29 -11.76 5.69
C PRO A 174 -10.34 -12.06 4.61
N GLY A 175 -10.05 -11.68 3.38
CA GLY A 175 -10.99 -11.83 2.27
C GLY A 175 -10.46 -11.26 0.97
N GLY A 176 -11.11 -11.63 -0.13
CA GLY A 176 -10.78 -11.12 -1.45
C GLY A 176 -11.38 -9.75 -1.68
N ILE A 177 -10.60 -8.87 -2.32
CA ILE A 177 -11.07 -7.58 -2.82
C ILE A 177 -10.74 -7.45 -4.31
N ALA A 178 -11.58 -6.75 -5.06
CA ALA A 178 -11.41 -6.48 -6.47
C ALA A 178 -11.71 -5.01 -6.81
N VAL A 179 -11.13 -4.54 -7.91
CA VAL A 179 -11.49 -3.25 -8.50
C VAL A 179 -12.98 -3.26 -8.85
N GLY A 180 -13.68 -2.19 -8.47
CA GLY A 180 -15.13 -2.05 -8.63
C GLY A 180 -15.97 -2.49 -7.42
N ASP A 181 -15.38 -3.18 -6.44
CA ASP A 181 -16.06 -3.56 -5.21
C ASP A 181 -16.62 -2.34 -4.50
N ALA A 182 -17.83 -2.48 -3.95
CA ALA A 182 -18.44 -1.45 -3.13
C ALA A 182 -17.68 -1.33 -1.80
N VAL A 183 -17.52 -0.09 -1.34
CA VAL A 183 -17.00 0.24 -0.02
C VAL A 183 -18.19 0.53 0.88
N LEU A 184 -18.32 -0.24 1.95
CA LEU A 184 -19.44 -0.16 2.90
C LEU A 184 -18.91 0.27 4.26
N LEU A 185 -19.59 1.24 4.88
CA LEU A 185 -19.26 1.82 6.20
C LEU A 185 -20.40 1.61 7.20
#